data_AF-A0A7Z9IXH8-F1
#
_entry.id   AF-A0A7Z9IXH8-F1
#
_cell.length_a   1.000
_cell.length_b   1.000
_cell.length_c   1.000
_cell.angle_alpha   90.00
_cell.angle_beta   90.00
_cell.angle_gamma   90.00
#
_symmetry.space_group_name_H-M   'P 1'
#
loop_
_entity.id
_entity.type
_entity.pdbx_description
1 polymer ?
#
loop_
_entity_poly.entity_id
_entity_poly.type
_entity_poly.pdbx_seq_one_letter_code
_entity_poly.pdbx_strand_id
1 'polypeptide(L)'
;MKFSLILFGLSWLLRYTAWRNPAFKARLKEKNFVAQIKIADDSFGRFFSFQDGKVSSQAFIHHSPEICMSFKSAEIAAQLLMPPVDYQNQIDAQKEFNLTMTGPDELTYWFAQTIMLTQNLHWKYGVLAPDGSKRYTNMTNGGPIFVYVKNGKIVRTTTIEFDDDDPGTWTVTARGKKFTPPRKTTLSPHGQNWKSAIYSPDRILYPMKRVDFDPNGKRNGNNRGISDYERISWDEALDIVSGEIQRTKRDYGTGAIASSHGSHHTWGNIGYYLSANFRFMNLIGHTEVHHNPDSWEGWYWGGLHHWGHSMRVGMSENYGTVEDLLKHCEMVVFWSSNPESTSGNYASQEGSIRRQWLKQLDIKFVHIDPHYNDTAQMLGGKWLAPKPTTDPALALSIAYVWITENLYDKDYVSDRTVGFEVWKDYILGVEDGIPKTPDWQEVETGVPAKDVRALAREWGRKKVYLSAGGAGNGYGGACRNSTGIQWARTMICLMAMQGIGKPGINLGNLQRATPIDLN
;
A
#
# COMPACT_ATOMS: atom_id res chain seq x y z
N MET A 1 -27.68 -36.27 18.80
CA MET A 1 -26.74 -36.36 19.95
C MET A 1 -25.55 -35.40 19.84
N LYS A 2 -24.81 -35.38 18.71
CA LYS A 2 -23.61 -34.52 18.54
C LYS A 2 -23.88 -33.02 18.81
N PHE A 3 -24.90 -32.43 18.19
CA PHE A 3 -25.23 -31.01 18.40
C PHE A 3 -25.56 -30.64 19.86
N SER A 4 -26.33 -31.48 20.56
CA SER A 4 -26.63 -31.29 21.99
C SER A 4 -25.38 -31.27 22.87
N LEU A 5 -24.44 -32.19 22.62
CA LEU A 5 -23.16 -32.24 23.32
C LEU A 5 -22.29 -31.01 23.02
N ILE A 6 -22.29 -30.53 21.77
CA ILE A 6 -21.56 -29.31 21.38
C ILE A 6 -22.07 -28.10 22.18
N LEU A 7 -23.39 -27.88 22.23
CA LEU A 7 -23.95 -26.74 22.97
C LEU A 7 -23.73 -26.85 24.49
N PHE A 8 -23.80 -28.07 25.03
CA PHE A 8 -23.43 -28.30 26.43
C PHE A 8 -21.95 -28.00 26.68
N GLY A 9 -21.06 -28.47 25.80
CA GLY A 9 -19.63 -28.20 25.83
C GLY A 9 -19.32 -26.71 25.74
N LEU A 10 -20.03 -25.95 24.90
CA LEU A 10 -19.89 -24.50 24.80
C LEU A 10 -20.19 -23.80 26.14
N SER A 11 -21.22 -24.25 26.87
CA SER A 11 -21.54 -23.67 28.18
C SER A 11 -20.41 -23.86 29.20
N TRP A 12 -19.78 -25.04 29.18
CA TRP A 12 -18.60 -25.34 30.00
C TRP A 12 -17.38 -24.55 29.54
N LEU A 13 -17.16 -24.44 28.23
CA LEU A 13 -16.07 -23.67 27.64
C LEU A 13 -16.13 -22.20 28.03
N LEU A 14 -17.31 -21.57 27.95
CA LEU A 14 -17.51 -20.17 28.37
C LEU A 14 -17.17 -19.99 29.86
N ARG A 15 -17.68 -20.87 30.73
CA ARG A 15 -17.42 -20.84 32.19
C ARG A 15 -15.95 -21.07 32.51
N TYR A 16 -15.34 -22.06 31.87
CA TYR A 16 -13.93 -22.40 32.05
C TYR A 16 -13.02 -21.26 31.58
N THR A 17 -13.32 -20.66 30.43
CA THR A 17 -12.57 -19.50 29.90
C THR A 17 -12.67 -18.32 30.85
N ALA A 18 -13.87 -18.02 31.38
CA ALA A 18 -14.07 -16.95 32.37
C ALA A 18 -13.34 -17.22 33.70
N TRP A 19 -13.27 -18.48 34.12
CA TRP A 19 -12.52 -18.86 35.30
C TRP A 19 -11.00 -18.69 35.11
N ARG A 20 -10.47 -19.05 33.94
CA ARG A 20 -9.04 -18.96 33.62
C ARG A 20 -8.57 -17.55 33.24
N ASN A 21 -9.44 -16.71 32.67
CA ASN A 21 -9.06 -15.44 32.08
C ASN A 21 -9.88 -14.26 32.66
N PRO A 22 -9.25 -13.40 33.48
CA PRO A 22 -9.93 -12.23 34.06
C PRO A 22 -10.51 -11.25 33.02
N ALA A 23 -9.85 -11.07 31.87
CA ALA A 23 -10.36 -10.19 30.81
C ALA A 23 -11.61 -10.77 30.16
N PHE A 24 -11.67 -12.09 29.97
CA PHE A 24 -12.90 -12.74 29.49
C PHE A 24 -14.03 -12.64 30.52
N LYS A 25 -13.72 -12.75 31.82
CA LYS A 25 -14.71 -12.50 32.88
C LYS A 25 -15.22 -11.06 32.88
N ALA A 26 -14.36 -10.09 32.58
CA ALA A 26 -14.77 -8.69 32.41
C ALA A 26 -15.67 -8.52 31.17
N ARG A 27 -15.31 -9.15 30.04
CA ARG A 27 -16.15 -9.19 28.82
C ARG A 27 -17.57 -9.65 29.15
N LEU A 28 -17.73 -10.74 29.89
CA LEU A 28 -19.05 -11.28 30.27
C LEU A 28 -19.89 -10.35 31.17
N LYS A 29 -19.31 -9.28 31.75
CA LYS A 29 -20.06 -8.29 32.54
C LYS A 29 -20.62 -7.15 31.70
N GLU A 30 -20.21 -7.03 30.44
CA GLU A 30 -20.60 -5.91 29.58
C GLU A 30 -22.08 -5.95 29.20
N LYS A 31 -22.69 -7.13 29.14
CA LYS A 31 -24.05 -7.33 28.65
C LYS A 31 -24.80 -8.38 29.50
N ASN A 32 -26.08 -8.11 29.75
CA ASN A 32 -27.02 -9.01 30.41
C ASN A 32 -28.16 -9.33 29.44
N PHE A 33 -28.28 -10.58 29.01
CA PHE A 33 -29.29 -11.03 28.03
C PHE A 33 -29.31 -12.57 27.92
N VAL A 34 -30.30 -13.10 27.21
CA VAL A 34 -30.46 -14.50 26.85
C VAL A 34 -30.17 -14.71 25.36
N ALA A 35 -29.20 -15.57 25.07
CA ALA A 35 -28.90 -16.03 23.72
C ALA A 35 -29.41 -17.46 23.50
N GLN A 36 -30.03 -17.73 22.37
CA GLN A 36 -30.47 -19.08 21.99
C GLN A 36 -29.67 -19.62 20.81
N ILE A 37 -29.29 -20.90 20.88
CA ILE A 37 -28.80 -21.66 19.73
C ILE A 37 -29.73 -22.86 19.51
N LYS A 38 -30.33 -22.99 18.32
CA LYS A 38 -31.35 -24.00 18.03
C LYS A 38 -31.30 -24.56 16.60
N ILE A 39 -32.08 -25.60 16.36
CA ILE A 39 -32.49 -26.02 15.01
C ILE A 39 -33.73 -25.23 14.59
N ALA A 40 -33.83 -24.90 13.30
CA ALA A 40 -34.87 -24.05 12.76
C ALA A 40 -36.30 -24.58 12.97
N ASP A 41 -36.46 -25.90 13.05
CA ASP A 41 -37.74 -26.58 13.30
C ASP A 41 -38.11 -26.70 14.80
N ASP A 42 -37.34 -26.07 15.68
CA ASP A 42 -37.52 -26.11 17.14
C ASP A 42 -37.40 -27.52 17.76
N SER A 43 -36.93 -28.51 17.01
CA SER A 43 -36.74 -29.88 17.51
C SER A 43 -35.72 -29.97 18.65
N PHE A 44 -34.75 -29.05 18.68
CA PHE A 44 -33.75 -28.97 19.72
C PHE A 44 -33.08 -27.59 19.80
N GLY A 45 -32.75 -27.16 21.02
CA GLY A 45 -31.91 -25.99 21.27
C GLY A 45 -31.44 -25.89 22.71
N ARG A 46 -30.53 -24.93 22.95
CA ARG A 46 -30.06 -24.54 24.28
C ARG A 46 -29.96 -23.02 24.29
N PHE A 47 -30.43 -22.40 25.37
CA PHE A 47 -30.15 -21.00 25.61
C PHE A 47 -29.06 -20.82 26.67
N PHE A 48 -28.45 -19.65 26.63
CA PHE A 48 -27.37 -19.19 27.47
C PHE A 48 -27.79 -17.85 28.07
N SER A 49 -27.88 -17.78 29.38
CA SER A 49 -28.16 -16.53 30.10
C SER A 49 -26.86 -15.94 30.61
N PHE A 50 -26.61 -14.70 30.22
CA PHE A 50 -25.49 -13.88 30.65
C PHE A 50 -26.02 -12.88 31.67
N GLN A 51 -25.47 -12.92 32.89
CA GLN A 51 -25.89 -12.05 33.98
C GLN A 51 -24.68 -11.73 34.86
N ASP A 52 -24.28 -10.46 34.89
CA ASP A 52 -23.25 -9.91 35.78
C ASP A 52 -21.93 -10.71 35.77
N GLY A 53 -21.50 -11.14 34.58
CA GLY A 53 -20.28 -11.92 34.38
C GLY A 53 -20.42 -13.43 34.61
N LYS A 54 -21.64 -13.93 34.86
CA LYS A 54 -21.94 -15.36 34.99
C LYS A 54 -22.69 -15.85 33.75
N VAL A 55 -22.43 -17.12 33.40
CA VAL A 55 -23.11 -17.82 32.30
C VAL A 55 -23.87 -19.01 32.86
N SER A 56 -25.16 -19.09 32.59
CA SER A 56 -25.99 -20.28 32.81
C SER A 56 -26.57 -20.79 31.49
N SER A 57 -26.93 -22.07 31.42
CA SER A 57 -27.55 -22.62 30.21
C SER A 57 -28.47 -23.79 30.52
N GLN A 58 -29.55 -23.93 29.76
CA GLN A 58 -30.51 -25.03 29.88
C GLN A 58 -30.92 -25.52 28.48
N ALA A 59 -31.12 -26.84 28.33
CA ALA A 59 -31.43 -27.48 27.05
C ALA A 59 -32.94 -27.49 26.78
N PHE A 60 -33.50 -26.32 26.48
CA PHE A 60 -34.84 -26.17 25.95
C PHE A 60 -34.92 -24.93 25.04
N ILE A 61 -36.01 -24.83 24.28
CA ILE A 61 -36.33 -23.65 23.46
C ILE A 61 -36.91 -22.56 24.35
N HIS A 62 -36.14 -21.51 24.61
CA HIS A 62 -36.56 -20.32 25.32
C HIS A 62 -37.61 -19.56 24.49
N HIS A 63 -38.69 -19.09 25.16
CA HIS A 63 -39.81 -18.44 24.49
C HIS A 63 -39.50 -17.02 24.01
N SER A 64 -38.55 -16.33 24.64
CA SER A 64 -38.23 -14.93 24.33
C SER A 64 -36.74 -14.64 24.52
N PRO A 65 -35.83 -15.27 23.75
CA PRO A 65 -34.43 -14.90 23.78
C PRO A 65 -34.21 -13.57 23.05
N GLU A 66 -33.34 -12.71 23.55
CA GLU A 66 -33.00 -11.44 22.88
C GLU A 66 -32.27 -11.69 21.56
N ILE A 67 -31.48 -12.77 21.47
CA ILE A 67 -30.87 -13.21 20.21
C ILE A 67 -31.08 -14.70 19.98
N CYS A 68 -31.22 -15.11 18.72
CA CYS A 68 -31.34 -16.50 18.34
C CYS A 68 -30.48 -16.83 17.11
N MET A 69 -29.55 -17.77 17.29
CA MET A 69 -28.78 -18.42 16.24
C MET A 69 -29.46 -19.73 15.86
N SER A 70 -29.91 -19.85 14.61
CA SER A 70 -30.70 -20.98 14.13
C SER A 70 -30.01 -21.67 12.97
N PHE A 71 -29.89 -23.00 13.06
CA PHE A 71 -29.32 -23.85 12.01
C PHE A 71 -30.42 -24.66 11.32
N LYS A 72 -30.30 -24.86 10.01
CA LYS A 72 -31.29 -25.62 9.23
C LYS A 72 -31.44 -27.08 9.70
N SER A 73 -30.35 -27.72 10.13
CA SER A 73 -30.37 -29.07 10.67
C SER A 73 -29.27 -29.29 11.71
N ALA A 74 -29.42 -30.31 12.55
CA ALA A 74 -28.41 -30.67 13.56
C ALA A 74 -27.09 -31.16 12.95
N GLU A 75 -27.13 -31.71 11.73
CA GLU A 75 -25.95 -32.13 10.99
C GLU A 75 -25.13 -30.92 10.53
N ILE A 76 -25.79 -29.95 9.89
CA ILE A 76 -25.18 -28.68 9.50
C ILE A 76 -24.60 -27.97 10.72
N ALA A 77 -25.37 -27.90 11.82
CA ALA A 77 -24.91 -27.27 13.04
C ALA A 77 -23.65 -27.94 13.63
N ALA A 78 -23.61 -29.28 13.61
CA ALA A 78 -22.43 -30.01 14.07
C ALA A 78 -21.22 -29.79 13.15
N GLN A 79 -21.42 -29.77 11.83
CA GLN A 79 -20.36 -29.52 10.85
C GLN A 79 -19.75 -28.12 11.02
N LEU A 80 -20.58 -27.10 11.23
CA LEU A 80 -20.13 -25.71 11.31
C LEU A 80 -19.50 -25.34 12.66
N LEU A 81 -19.83 -26.05 13.74
CA LEU A 81 -19.37 -25.73 15.10
C LEU A 81 -18.25 -26.65 15.61
N MET A 82 -18.01 -27.81 14.97
CA MET A 82 -16.95 -28.74 15.38
C MET A 82 -15.58 -28.29 14.86
N PRO A 83 -14.54 -28.25 15.71
CA PRO A 83 -13.16 -28.04 15.28
C PRO A 83 -12.61 -29.20 14.41
N PRO A 84 -11.70 -28.93 13.46
CA PRO A 84 -11.24 -27.59 13.06
C PRO A 84 -12.36 -26.84 12.31
N VAL A 85 -12.64 -25.61 12.75
CA VAL A 85 -13.72 -24.81 12.17
C VAL A 85 -13.28 -24.29 10.82
N ASP A 86 -14.10 -24.56 9.80
CA ASP A 86 -13.94 -23.99 8.47
C ASP A 86 -14.81 -22.73 8.35
N TYR A 87 -14.15 -21.56 8.35
CA TYR A 87 -14.83 -20.27 8.26
C TYR A 87 -15.44 -20.02 6.87
N GLN A 88 -14.90 -20.62 5.81
CA GLN A 88 -15.48 -20.52 4.47
C GLN A 88 -16.85 -21.21 4.46
N ASN A 89 -16.94 -22.41 5.02
CA ASN A 89 -18.21 -23.12 5.15
C ASN A 89 -19.23 -22.37 6.04
N GLN A 90 -18.79 -21.67 7.09
CA GLN A 90 -19.68 -20.82 7.88
C GLN A 90 -20.22 -19.64 7.07
N ILE A 91 -19.37 -18.99 6.27
CA ILE A 91 -19.77 -17.88 5.40
C ILE A 91 -20.77 -18.37 4.35
N ASP A 92 -20.51 -19.50 3.71
CA ASP A 92 -21.40 -20.04 2.67
C ASP A 92 -22.72 -20.52 3.26
N ALA A 93 -22.70 -21.13 4.46
CA ALA A 93 -23.92 -21.48 5.18
C ALA A 93 -24.78 -20.27 5.55
N GLN A 94 -24.18 -19.11 5.85
CA GLN A 94 -24.93 -17.87 6.08
C GLN A 94 -25.56 -17.34 4.78
N LYS A 95 -24.83 -17.37 3.65
CA LYS A 95 -25.36 -16.96 2.34
C LYS A 95 -26.51 -17.84 1.87
N GLU A 96 -26.44 -19.14 2.16
CA GLU A 96 -27.47 -20.13 1.82
C GLU A 96 -28.61 -20.21 2.84
N PHE A 97 -28.60 -19.34 3.87
CA PHE A 97 -29.58 -19.34 4.97
C PHE A 97 -29.64 -20.67 5.76
N ASN A 98 -28.57 -21.47 5.71
CA ASN A 98 -28.40 -22.67 6.52
C ASN A 98 -28.01 -22.34 7.99
N LEU A 99 -27.48 -21.14 8.22
CA LEU A 99 -27.21 -20.53 9.51
C LEU A 99 -27.77 -19.11 9.51
N THR A 100 -28.67 -18.80 10.44
CA THR A 100 -29.24 -17.46 10.61
C THR A 100 -29.03 -16.96 12.03
N MET A 101 -28.88 -15.65 12.19
CA MET A 101 -28.78 -15.00 13.49
C MET A 101 -29.78 -13.84 13.53
N THR A 102 -30.60 -13.80 14.57
CA THR A 102 -31.68 -12.82 14.76
C THR A 102 -31.54 -12.14 16.12
N GLY A 103 -32.05 -10.92 16.23
CA GLY A 103 -31.96 -10.07 17.42
C GLY A 103 -31.18 -8.77 17.14
N PRO A 104 -30.99 -7.90 18.16
CA PRO A 104 -30.27 -6.64 17.99
C PRO A 104 -28.81 -6.86 17.56
N ASP A 105 -28.36 -6.15 16.52
CA ASP A 105 -27.00 -6.28 15.94
C ASP A 105 -25.88 -6.18 16.99
N GLU A 106 -26.03 -5.30 17.97
CA GLU A 106 -25.07 -5.15 19.06
C GLU A 106 -24.89 -6.45 19.85
N LEU A 107 -26.00 -7.10 20.21
CA LEU A 107 -25.99 -8.33 21.01
C LEU A 107 -25.54 -9.52 20.18
N THR A 108 -25.97 -9.60 18.92
CA THR A 108 -25.58 -10.69 18.02
C THR A 108 -24.07 -10.67 17.74
N TYR A 109 -23.51 -9.48 17.46
CA TYR A 109 -22.07 -9.29 17.29
C TYR A 109 -21.29 -9.55 18.58
N TRP A 110 -21.76 -9.00 19.71
CA TRP A 110 -21.13 -9.23 21.01
C TRP A 110 -21.06 -10.73 21.34
N PHE A 111 -22.14 -11.47 21.09
CA PHE A 111 -22.22 -12.91 21.36
C PHE A 111 -21.28 -13.71 20.47
N ALA A 112 -21.30 -13.46 19.16
CA ALA A 112 -20.41 -14.13 18.21
C ALA A 112 -18.93 -13.90 18.56
N GLN A 113 -18.53 -12.66 18.81
CA GLN A 113 -17.17 -12.34 19.25
C GLN A 113 -16.80 -13.02 20.58
N THR A 114 -17.73 -13.07 21.53
CA THR A 114 -17.48 -13.70 22.84
C THR A 114 -17.26 -15.20 22.69
N ILE A 115 -17.99 -15.88 21.80
CA ILE A 115 -17.72 -17.29 21.46
C ILE A 115 -16.33 -17.41 20.80
N MET A 116 -16.01 -16.58 19.80
CA MET A 116 -14.71 -16.62 19.11
C MET A 116 -13.53 -16.39 20.06
N LEU A 117 -13.68 -15.51 21.05
CA LEU A 117 -12.65 -15.27 22.06
C LEU A 117 -12.27 -16.55 22.82
N THR A 118 -13.21 -17.47 23.06
CA THR A 118 -12.88 -18.75 23.72
C THR A 118 -11.89 -19.60 22.93
N GLN A 119 -11.85 -19.43 21.61
CA GLN A 119 -10.97 -20.18 20.71
C GLN A 119 -9.55 -19.61 20.65
N ASN A 120 -9.38 -18.31 20.91
CA ASN A 120 -8.11 -17.63 20.63
C ASN A 120 -7.44 -17.01 21.88
N LEU A 121 -8.15 -16.87 23.00
CA LEU A 121 -7.60 -16.24 24.22
C LEU A 121 -6.41 -16.97 24.86
N HIS A 122 -6.22 -18.24 24.53
CA HIS A 122 -5.08 -19.03 24.99
C HIS A 122 -3.87 -18.94 24.04
N TRP A 123 -4.03 -18.34 22.86
CA TRP A 123 -2.94 -18.21 21.91
C TRP A 123 -1.87 -17.27 22.47
N LYS A 124 -0.66 -17.82 22.62
CA LYS A 124 0.51 -17.03 22.97
C LYS A 124 1.17 -16.58 21.68
N TYR A 125 0.90 -15.33 21.29
CA TYR A 125 1.58 -14.69 20.18
C TYR A 125 2.84 -13.95 20.65
N GLY A 126 3.88 -13.94 19.82
CA GLY A 126 5.19 -13.32 20.07
C GLY A 126 6.21 -14.24 20.75
N VAL A 127 7.49 -13.96 20.51
CA VAL A 127 8.66 -14.73 20.97
C VAL A 127 9.30 -14.03 22.16
N LEU A 128 9.62 -14.76 23.24
CA LEU A 128 10.32 -14.18 24.39
C LEU A 128 11.79 -13.91 24.02
N ALA A 129 12.24 -12.68 24.19
CA ALA A 129 13.63 -12.29 23.96
C ALA A 129 14.47 -12.42 25.26
N PRO A 130 15.81 -12.54 25.16
CA PRO A 130 16.69 -12.72 26.32
C PRO A 130 16.61 -11.62 27.39
N ASP A 131 16.23 -10.40 27.02
CA ASP A 131 16.08 -9.25 27.93
C ASP A 131 14.72 -9.22 28.66
N GLY A 132 13.91 -10.27 28.50
CA GLY A 132 12.57 -10.41 29.05
C GLY A 132 11.50 -9.59 28.31
N SER A 133 11.83 -8.94 27.19
CA SER A 133 10.81 -8.37 26.31
C SER A 133 10.19 -9.45 25.42
N LYS A 134 8.97 -9.24 24.93
CA LYS A 134 8.34 -10.11 23.95
C LYS A 134 8.42 -9.47 22.56
N ARG A 135 9.02 -10.18 21.61
CA ARG A 135 9.17 -9.82 20.20
C ARG A 135 7.92 -10.20 19.41
N TYR A 136 7.36 -9.24 18.70
CA TYR A 136 6.22 -9.38 17.79
C TYR A 136 6.63 -8.93 16.39
N THR A 137 5.80 -9.20 15.39
CA THR A 137 5.96 -8.63 14.04
C THR A 137 4.94 -7.54 13.80
N ASN A 138 5.33 -6.51 13.07
CA ASN A 138 4.43 -5.50 12.53
C ASN A 138 5.01 -4.94 11.23
N MET A 139 4.24 -4.09 10.57
CA MET A 139 4.57 -3.55 9.26
C MET A 139 4.35 -2.04 9.25
N THR A 140 5.14 -1.35 8.43
CA THR A 140 5.07 0.11 8.29
C THR A 140 5.19 0.49 6.82
N ASN A 141 4.83 1.73 6.47
CA ASN A 141 5.12 2.26 5.14
C ASN A 141 6.64 2.33 4.84
N GLY A 142 7.47 2.19 5.87
CA GLY A 142 8.91 2.25 5.76
C GLY A 142 9.61 0.90 5.69
N GLY A 143 8.90 -0.22 5.80
CA GLY A 143 9.47 -1.57 5.89
C GLY A 143 8.94 -2.38 7.09
N PRO A 144 9.12 -3.71 7.08
CA PRO A 144 8.67 -4.61 8.14
C PRO A 144 9.55 -4.44 9.38
N ILE A 145 8.97 -4.66 10.56
CA ILE A 145 9.67 -4.50 11.82
C ILE A 145 9.38 -5.63 12.81
N PHE A 146 10.40 -5.98 13.57
CA PHE A 146 10.18 -6.59 14.89
C PHE A 146 9.85 -5.51 15.91
N VAL A 147 8.84 -5.76 16.73
CA VAL A 147 8.40 -4.87 17.81
C VAL A 147 8.61 -5.58 19.14
N TYR A 148 9.39 -4.99 20.03
CA TYR A 148 9.65 -5.57 21.34
C TYR A 148 8.85 -4.83 22.40
N VAL A 149 8.09 -5.58 23.20
CA VAL A 149 7.20 -5.04 24.22
C VAL A 149 7.57 -5.61 25.58
N LYS A 150 7.66 -4.75 26.58
CA LYS A 150 7.88 -5.12 27.98
C LYS A 150 6.91 -4.35 28.86
N ASN A 151 6.21 -5.02 29.76
CA ASN A 151 5.21 -4.42 30.66
C ASN A 151 4.15 -3.58 29.91
N GLY A 152 3.67 -4.08 28.77
CA GLY A 152 2.67 -3.39 27.95
C GLY A 152 3.17 -2.16 27.17
N LYS A 153 4.47 -1.86 27.20
CA LYS A 153 5.07 -0.74 26.47
C LYS A 153 6.04 -1.22 25.40
N ILE A 154 5.99 -0.58 24.23
CA ILE A 154 6.96 -0.79 23.15
C ILE A 154 8.30 -0.20 23.61
N VAL A 155 9.32 -1.04 23.74
CA VAL A 155 10.66 -0.63 24.17
C VAL A 155 11.56 -0.32 22.99
N ARG A 156 11.49 -1.11 21.91
CA ARG A 156 12.23 -0.89 20.67
C ARG A 156 11.53 -1.49 19.46
N THR A 157 11.96 -1.05 18.29
CA THR A 157 11.64 -1.63 16.98
C THR A 157 12.94 -1.88 16.22
N THR A 158 13.03 -2.97 15.46
CA THR A 158 14.21 -3.30 14.65
C THR A 158 13.77 -3.82 13.28
N THR A 159 14.70 -3.90 12.34
CA THR A 159 14.51 -4.70 11.11
C THR A 159 14.27 -6.17 11.44
N ILE A 160 13.70 -6.90 10.49
CA ILE A 160 13.56 -8.35 10.55
C ILE A 160 14.80 -8.98 9.93
N GLU A 161 15.49 -9.82 10.70
CA GLU A 161 16.48 -10.79 10.25
C GLU A 161 15.78 -12.13 10.09
N PHE A 162 16.05 -12.83 8.99
CA PHE A 162 15.44 -14.13 8.72
C PHE A 162 16.22 -15.24 9.43
N ASP A 163 15.47 -16.20 9.96
CA ASP A 163 16.04 -17.36 10.64
C ASP A 163 16.55 -18.38 9.58
N ASP A 164 17.32 -19.39 10.00
CA ASP A 164 17.93 -20.36 9.07
C ASP A 164 16.90 -21.30 8.41
N ASP A 165 15.72 -21.44 9.00
CA ASP A 165 14.58 -22.22 8.51
C ASP A 165 13.64 -21.44 7.59
N ASP A 166 13.78 -20.10 7.51
CA ASP A 166 13.10 -19.30 6.50
C ASP A 166 13.60 -19.70 5.09
N PRO A 167 12.75 -19.69 4.04
CA PRO A 167 13.18 -20.05 2.68
C PRO A 167 14.41 -19.27 2.19
N GLY A 168 15.24 -19.93 1.38
CA GLY A 168 16.42 -19.34 0.75
C GLY A 168 16.10 -18.10 -0.09
N THR A 169 17.12 -17.28 -0.35
CA THR A 169 16.97 -16.13 -1.27
C THR A 169 17.39 -16.49 -2.69
N TRP A 170 16.87 -15.77 -3.68
CA TRP A 170 17.32 -15.83 -5.07
C TRP A 170 18.79 -15.39 -5.23
N THR A 171 19.43 -15.87 -6.30
CA THR A 171 20.81 -15.49 -6.68
C THR A 171 20.89 -15.27 -8.19
N VAL A 172 21.48 -14.15 -8.62
CA VAL A 172 21.75 -13.87 -10.03
C VAL A 172 23.22 -14.13 -10.34
N THR A 173 23.49 -14.90 -11.41
CA THR A 173 24.85 -15.01 -11.96
C THR A 173 24.99 -14.10 -13.16
N ALA A 174 25.90 -13.12 -13.08
CA ALA A 174 26.15 -12.15 -14.14
C ALA A 174 27.64 -11.80 -14.21
N ARG A 175 28.21 -11.79 -15.42
CA ARG A 175 29.59 -11.36 -15.68
C ARG A 175 30.62 -12.09 -14.81
N GLY A 176 30.43 -13.40 -14.62
CA GLY A 176 31.31 -14.25 -13.81
C GLY A 176 31.17 -14.06 -12.29
N LYS A 177 30.22 -13.24 -11.82
CA LYS A 177 29.96 -12.97 -10.40
C LYS A 177 28.58 -13.50 -9.99
N LYS A 178 28.43 -13.83 -8.71
CA LYS A 178 27.14 -14.20 -8.09
C LYS A 178 26.68 -13.09 -7.17
N PHE A 179 25.42 -12.70 -7.32
CA PHE A 179 24.79 -11.62 -6.58
C PHE A 179 23.59 -12.15 -5.81
N THR A 180 23.67 -12.08 -4.49
CA THR A 180 22.68 -12.63 -3.55
C THR A 180 22.36 -11.56 -2.52
N PRO A 181 21.08 -11.19 -2.29
CA PRO A 181 20.76 -10.17 -1.30
C PRO A 181 20.94 -10.72 0.14
N PRO A 182 21.11 -9.84 1.13
CA PRO A 182 21.17 -10.25 2.54
C PRO A 182 19.88 -10.93 3.00
N ARG A 183 19.98 -11.90 3.94
CA ARG A 183 18.83 -12.52 4.62
C ARG A 183 18.26 -11.63 5.72
N LYS A 184 17.96 -10.38 5.38
CA LYS A 184 17.34 -9.41 6.27
C LYS A 184 16.57 -8.37 5.46
N THR A 185 15.59 -7.80 6.10
CA THR A 185 14.83 -6.65 5.59
C THR A 185 15.54 -5.34 5.94
N THR A 186 15.17 -4.26 5.27
CA THR A 186 15.63 -2.90 5.52
C THR A 186 14.50 -2.01 6.00
N LEU A 187 14.84 -0.89 6.65
CA LEU A 187 13.86 0.06 7.20
C LEU A 187 14.25 1.51 6.90
N SER A 188 13.31 2.26 6.32
CA SER A 188 13.50 3.68 6.02
C SER A 188 13.51 4.53 7.32
N PRO A 189 14.06 5.75 7.29
CA PRO A 189 14.16 6.59 8.49
C PRO A 189 12.81 6.85 9.18
N HIS A 190 11.73 7.10 8.41
CA HIS A 190 10.40 7.28 9.01
C HIS A 190 9.85 5.97 9.60
N GLY A 191 10.20 4.82 9.03
CA GLY A 191 9.90 3.50 9.60
C GLY A 191 10.56 3.27 10.97
N GLN A 192 11.82 3.71 11.11
CA GLN A 192 12.58 3.59 12.37
C GLN A 192 11.95 4.39 13.52
N ASN A 193 11.26 5.48 13.19
CA ASN A 193 10.70 6.43 14.16
C ASN A 193 9.25 6.13 14.57
N TRP A 194 8.66 4.99 14.18
CA TRP A 194 7.26 4.70 14.51
C TRP A 194 6.94 4.71 16.01
N LYS A 195 7.90 4.35 16.86
CA LYS A 195 7.70 4.41 18.32
C LYS A 195 7.41 5.84 18.80
N SER A 196 8.09 6.85 18.26
CA SER A 196 7.85 8.25 18.65
C SER A 196 6.52 8.76 18.13
N ALA A 197 6.07 8.31 16.95
CA ALA A 197 4.73 8.64 16.44
C ALA A 197 3.61 8.02 17.30
N ILE A 198 3.78 6.78 17.77
CA ILE A 198 2.79 6.10 18.63
C ILE A 198 2.63 6.82 19.97
N TYR A 199 3.74 7.19 20.61
CA TYR A 199 3.75 7.88 21.91
C TYR A 199 3.96 9.40 21.80
N SER A 200 3.59 9.98 20.67
CA SER A 200 3.70 11.42 20.47
C SER A 200 2.85 12.17 21.51
N PRO A 201 3.33 13.27 22.10
CA PRO A 201 2.49 14.14 22.92
C PRO A 201 1.30 14.72 22.14
N ASP A 202 1.41 14.82 20.82
CA ASP A 202 0.37 15.35 19.93
C ASP A 202 -0.65 14.28 19.49
N ARG A 203 -0.58 13.06 20.05
CA ARG A 203 -1.51 11.98 19.70
C ARG A 203 -2.92 12.32 20.20
N ILE A 204 -3.90 12.27 19.31
CA ILE A 204 -5.32 12.34 19.70
C ILE A 204 -5.67 11.08 20.50
N LEU A 205 -5.91 11.24 21.81
CA LEU A 205 -6.17 10.15 22.76
C LEU A 205 -7.66 9.85 22.96
N TYR A 206 -8.53 10.84 22.72
CA TYR A 206 -9.96 10.76 22.99
C TYR A 206 -10.74 11.46 21.87
N PRO A 207 -12.04 11.15 21.69
CA PRO A 207 -12.94 11.98 20.91
C PRO A 207 -12.95 13.42 21.43
N MET A 208 -12.96 14.37 20.50
CA MET A 208 -12.94 15.81 20.78
C MET A 208 -14.03 16.51 19.98
N LYS A 209 -14.66 17.50 20.60
CA LYS A 209 -15.69 18.34 20.00
C LYS A 209 -15.31 19.80 20.18
N ARG A 210 -15.53 20.62 19.15
CA ARG A 210 -15.27 22.06 19.24
C ARG A 210 -16.25 22.67 20.24
N VAL A 211 -15.75 23.51 21.16
CA VAL A 211 -16.52 24.02 22.32
C VAL A 211 -17.77 24.82 21.93
N ASP A 212 -17.78 25.39 20.72
CA ASP A 212 -18.87 26.22 20.21
C ASP A 212 -19.69 25.54 19.10
N PHE A 213 -19.57 24.22 18.94
CA PHE A 213 -20.36 23.46 17.99
C PHE A 213 -21.56 22.82 18.67
N ASP A 214 -22.76 23.35 18.39
CA ASP A 214 -24.02 22.70 18.76
C ASP A 214 -24.72 22.13 17.51
N PRO A 215 -24.86 20.79 17.38
CA PRO A 215 -25.54 20.16 16.23
C PRO A 215 -27.02 20.56 16.13
N ASN A 216 -27.66 20.88 17.25
CA ASN A 216 -29.09 21.25 17.34
C ASN A 216 -29.32 22.77 17.45
N GLY A 217 -28.25 23.56 17.38
CA GLY A 217 -28.32 25.00 17.56
C GLY A 217 -27.30 25.74 16.71
N LYS A 218 -26.51 26.62 17.33
CA LYS A 218 -25.50 27.41 16.63
C LYS A 218 -24.28 26.54 16.33
N ARG A 219 -24.04 26.27 15.04
CA ARG A 219 -22.90 25.46 14.57
C ARG A 219 -21.58 26.23 14.46
N ASN A 220 -21.65 27.56 14.41
CA ASN A 220 -20.50 28.49 14.39
C ASN A 220 -19.40 28.09 13.38
N GLY A 221 -19.78 27.88 12.12
CA GLY A 221 -18.86 27.40 11.07
C GLY A 221 -17.62 28.28 10.85
N ASN A 222 -17.76 29.60 11.05
CA ASN A 222 -16.67 30.58 10.90
C ASN A 222 -15.58 30.46 11.97
N ASN A 223 -15.83 29.75 13.07
CA ASN A 223 -14.87 29.59 14.16
C ASN A 223 -14.00 28.32 14.03
N ARG A 224 -14.15 27.56 12.94
CA ARG A 224 -13.29 26.39 12.67
C ARG A 224 -11.84 26.82 12.49
N GLY A 225 -10.93 26.23 13.27
CA GLY A 225 -9.51 26.60 13.31
C GLY A 225 -9.18 27.73 14.28
N ILE A 226 -10.16 28.24 15.03
CA ILE A 226 -10.00 29.30 16.04
C ILE A 226 -10.42 28.82 17.43
N SER A 227 -11.63 28.28 17.56
CA SER A 227 -12.16 27.85 18.85
C SER A 227 -11.51 26.55 19.34
N ASP A 228 -11.39 26.44 20.66
CA ASP A 228 -10.86 25.28 21.36
C ASP A 228 -11.77 24.05 21.24
N TYR A 229 -11.27 22.95 21.80
CA TYR A 229 -11.95 21.66 21.83
C TYR A 229 -12.09 21.15 23.26
N GLU A 230 -13.22 20.51 23.52
CA GLU A 230 -13.50 19.76 24.74
C GLU A 230 -13.45 18.25 24.45
N ARG A 231 -13.09 17.47 25.47
CA ARG A 231 -13.16 16.02 25.43
C ARG A 231 -14.61 15.57 25.57
N ILE A 232 -15.03 14.63 24.73
CA ILE A 232 -16.33 13.97 24.82
C ILE A 232 -16.18 12.44 24.88
N SER A 233 -17.27 11.73 25.18
CA SER A 233 -17.29 10.27 25.14
C SER A 233 -17.36 9.76 23.69
N TRP A 234 -17.08 8.47 23.50
CA TRP A 234 -17.32 7.82 22.20
C TRP A 234 -18.81 7.78 21.86
N ASP A 235 -19.67 7.52 22.84
CA ASP A 235 -21.13 7.46 22.63
C ASP A 235 -21.65 8.82 22.13
N GLU A 236 -21.27 9.91 22.79
CA GLU A 236 -21.66 11.26 22.35
C GLU A 236 -21.13 11.59 20.95
N ALA A 237 -19.87 11.25 20.66
CA ALA A 237 -19.28 11.49 19.34
C ALA A 237 -20.01 10.70 18.23
N LEU A 238 -20.33 9.43 18.50
CA LEU A 238 -21.02 8.55 17.55
C LEU A 238 -22.48 8.95 17.37
N ASP A 239 -23.18 9.38 18.42
CA ASP A 239 -24.55 9.89 18.34
C ASP A 239 -24.62 11.17 17.49
N ILE A 240 -23.69 12.11 17.72
CA ILE A 240 -23.61 13.34 16.92
C ILE A 240 -23.35 13.02 15.45
N VAL A 241 -22.35 12.18 15.15
CA VAL A 241 -21.96 11.87 13.77
C VAL A 241 -23.06 11.06 13.07
N SER A 242 -23.60 10.03 13.71
CA SER A 242 -24.65 9.19 13.13
C SER A 242 -25.96 9.97 12.93
N GLY A 243 -26.33 10.84 13.87
CA GLY A 243 -27.45 11.76 13.74
C GLY A 243 -27.30 12.70 12.54
N GLU A 244 -26.10 13.25 12.33
CA GLU A 244 -25.83 14.10 11.15
C GLU A 244 -25.83 13.33 9.83
N ILE A 245 -25.34 12.08 9.81
CA ILE A 245 -25.44 11.20 8.64
C ILE A 245 -26.90 10.94 8.31
N GLN A 246 -27.72 10.55 9.29
CA GLN A 246 -29.15 10.29 9.10
C GLN A 246 -29.90 11.53 8.64
N ARG A 247 -29.65 12.68 9.29
CA ARG A 247 -30.24 13.97 8.93
C ARG A 247 -29.91 14.36 7.50
N THR A 248 -28.63 14.27 7.13
CA THR A 248 -28.16 14.62 5.77
C THR A 248 -28.76 13.69 4.72
N LYS A 249 -28.79 12.37 4.97
CA LYS A 249 -29.42 11.40 4.08
C LYS A 249 -30.91 11.68 3.88
N ARG A 250 -31.63 11.99 4.95
CA ARG A 250 -33.07 12.28 4.91
C ARG A 250 -33.38 13.58 4.17
N ASP A 251 -32.64 14.65 4.48
CA ASP A 251 -32.98 16.00 4.03
C ASP A 251 -32.39 16.33 2.64
N TYR A 252 -31.24 15.73 2.27
CA TYR A 252 -30.48 16.09 1.06
C TYR A 252 -30.04 14.89 0.21
N GLY A 253 -30.23 13.66 0.69
CA GLY A 253 -29.73 12.45 0.02
C GLY A 253 -28.28 12.12 0.36
N THR A 254 -27.85 10.91 -0.03
CA THR A 254 -26.51 10.36 0.29
C THR A 254 -25.37 11.14 -0.37
N GLY A 255 -25.61 11.75 -1.54
CA GLY A 255 -24.61 12.56 -2.26
C GLY A 255 -24.17 13.82 -1.52
N ALA A 256 -24.93 14.29 -0.53
CA ALA A 256 -24.54 15.46 0.27
C ALA A 256 -23.43 15.17 1.30
N ILE A 257 -23.05 13.91 1.50
CA ILE A 257 -21.98 13.50 2.41
C ILE A 257 -20.70 13.35 1.59
N ALA A 258 -19.75 14.28 1.72
CA ALA A 258 -18.45 14.16 1.06
C ALA A 258 -17.49 13.28 1.89
N SER A 259 -16.78 12.37 1.22
CA SER A 259 -15.70 11.56 1.81
C SER A 259 -14.37 11.89 1.14
N SER A 260 -13.36 12.18 1.95
CA SER A 260 -11.99 12.37 1.48
C SER A 260 -11.03 11.74 2.47
N HIS A 261 -9.90 11.26 1.96
CA HIS A 261 -8.77 10.74 2.72
C HIS A 261 -7.47 11.09 2.00
N GLY A 262 -6.31 10.92 2.62
CA GLY A 262 -5.02 11.08 1.95
C GLY A 262 -4.69 9.91 1.01
N SER A 263 -3.79 10.12 0.04
CA SER A 263 -3.33 9.09 -0.92
C SER A 263 -2.65 7.91 -0.22
N HIS A 264 -1.99 8.19 0.90
CA HIS A 264 -1.31 7.21 1.75
C HIS A 264 -2.02 7.04 3.09
N HIS A 265 -1.85 5.87 3.69
CA HIS A 265 -2.43 5.50 4.97
C HIS A 265 -1.45 4.64 5.77
N THR A 266 -1.68 4.47 7.07
CA THR A 266 -0.94 3.50 7.89
C THR A 266 -1.04 2.11 7.28
N TRP A 267 0.07 1.37 7.27
CA TRP A 267 0.13 0.04 6.67
C TRP A 267 -0.86 -0.94 7.35
N GLY A 268 -1.46 -1.81 6.54
CA GLY A 268 -2.31 -2.91 6.99
C GLY A 268 -3.50 -3.11 6.07
N ASN A 269 -3.53 -4.21 5.31
CA ASN A 269 -4.47 -4.41 4.20
C ASN A 269 -5.94 -4.30 4.62
N ILE A 270 -6.31 -4.87 5.78
CA ILE A 270 -7.70 -4.83 6.28
C ILE A 270 -8.09 -3.41 6.70
N GLY A 271 -7.20 -2.71 7.41
CA GLY A 271 -7.44 -1.36 7.93
C GLY A 271 -7.15 -0.24 6.94
N TYR A 272 -6.60 -0.55 5.77
CA TYR A 272 -6.30 0.43 4.72
C TYR A 272 -7.59 1.08 4.21
N TYR A 273 -7.52 2.30 3.70
CA TYR A 273 -8.70 3.03 3.24
C TYR A 273 -9.46 2.29 2.12
N LEU A 274 -8.73 1.60 1.23
CA LEU A 274 -9.29 0.77 0.16
C LEU A 274 -10.14 -0.39 0.67
N SER A 275 -10.02 -0.74 1.95
CA SER A 275 -10.77 -1.80 2.61
C SER A 275 -11.75 -1.22 3.63
N ALA A 276 -11.27 -0.77 4.79
CA ALA A 276 -12.14 -0.41 5.91
C ALA A 276 -12.97 0.86 5.63
N ASN A 277 -12.34 1.91 5.09
CA ASN A 277 -13.03 3.16 4.78
C ASN A 277 -14.05 2.97 3.66
N PHE A 278 -13.64 2.36 2.54
CA PHE A 278 -14.55 2.09 1.42
C PHE A 278 -15.73 1.22 1.82
N ARG A 279 -15.49 0.17 2.62
CA ARG A 279 -16.58 -0.65 3.16
C ARG A 279 -17.58 0.18 3.94
N PHE A 280 -17.12 1.04 4.85
CA PHE A 280 -18.01 1.87 5.66
C PHE A 280 -18.75 2.92 4.83
N MET A 281 -18.03 3.66 3.98
CA MET A 281 -18.60 4.76 3.19
C MET A 281 -19.61 4.25 2.15
N ASN A 282 -19.36 3.08 1.53
CA ASN A 282 -20.30 2.44 0.61
C ASN A 282 -21.61 2.02 1.30
N LEU A 283 -21.57 1.64 2.58
CA LEU A 283 -22.78 1.28 3.35
C LEU A 283 -23.65 2.50 3.69
N ILE A 284 -23.02 3.64 4.01
CA ILE A 284 -23.78 4.86 4.33
C ILE A 284 -24.27 5.59 3.08
N GLY A 285 -23.53 5.48 1.97
CA GLY A 285 -23.70 6.29 0.76
C GLY A 285 -23.03 7.66 0.89
N HIS A 286 -22.24 8.06 -0.11
CA HIS A 286 -21.47 9.31 -0.08
C HIS A 286 -21.13 9.81 -1.50
N THR A 287 -20.66 11.06 -1.59
CA THR A 287 -19.88 11.58 -2.72
C THR A 287 -18.40 11.35 -2.43
N GLU A 288 -17.72 10.65 -3.33
CA GLU A 288 -16.28 10.43 -3.25
C GLU A 288 -15.53 11.65 -3.79
N VAL A 289 -14.60 12.19 -2.99
CA VAL A 289 -13.60 13.14 -3.48
C VAL A 289 -12.42 12.32 -4.01
N HIS A 290 -12.54 11.87 -5.26
CA HIS A 290 -11.56 11.00 -5.89
C HIS A 290 -10.22 11.71 -6.03
N HIS A 291 -9.13 10.96 -5.83
CA HIS A 291 -7.78 11.49 -5.96
C HIS A 291 -7.43 11.71 -7.42
N ASN A 292 -6.71 12.80 -7.71
CA ASN A 292 -5.90 12.87 -8.92
C ASN A 292 -4.77 11.82 -8.83
N PRO A 293 -4.22 11.36 -9.98
CA PRO A 293 -3.11 10.41 -10.00
C PRO A 293 -1.79 11.12 -9.65
N ASP A 294 -1.71 11.69 -8.45
CA ASP A 294 -0.64 12.57 -7.94
C ASP A 294 0.77 12.04 -8.22
N SER A 295 0.93 10.73 -8.13
CA SER A 295 2.21 10.06 -8.25
C SER A 295 2.62 9.90 -9.72
N TRP A 296 1.65 9.92 -10.64
CA TRP A 296 1.76 9.51 -12.03
C TRP A 296 1.42 10.60 -13.05
N GLU A 297 0.91 11.76 -12.66
CA GLU A 297 0.36 12.81 -13.53
C GLU A 297 0.78 12.77 -15.00
N GLY A 298 2.03 13.12 -15.34
CA GLY A 298 2.53 13.13 -16.72
C GLY A 298 2.54 11.77 -17.43
N TRP A 299 2.70 10.68 -16.69
CA TRP A 299 2.54 9.31 -17.22
C TRP A 299 1.08 9.00 -17.52
N TYR A 300 0.16 9.36 -16.63
CA TYR A 300 -1.26 9.04 -16.81
C TYR A 300 -1.92 9.90 -17.90
N TRP A 301 -1.73 11.21 -17.85
CA TRP A 301 -2.34 12.17 -18.77
C TRP A 301 -1.53 12.38 -20.06
N GLY A 302 -0.36 11.75 -20.16
CA GLY A 302 0.58 11.91 -21.27
C GLY A 302 1.09 10.57 -21.78
N GLY A 303 2.01 9.96 -21.05
CA GLY A 303 2.70 8.73 -21.48
C GLY A 303 1.76 7.57 -21.84
N LEU A 304 0.62 7.45 -21.15
CA LEU A 304 -0.41 6.46 -21.43
C LEU A 304 -0.89 6.51 -22.89
N HIS A 305 -0.97 7.69 -23.48
CA HIS A 305 -1.39 7.87 -24.88
C HIS A 305 -0.32 7.47 -25.89
N HIS A 306 0.92 7.19 -25.45
CA HIS A 306 2.04 6.78 -26.30
C HIS A 306 2.26 5.27 -26.31
N TRP A 307 1.97 4.59 -25.20
CA TRP A 307 2.25 3.15 -25.05
C TRP A 307 1.19 2.34 -24.28
N GLY A 308 0.08 2.96 -23.88
CA GLY A 308 -0.96 2.31 -23.07
C GLY A 308 -0.58 2.18 -21.60
N HIS A 309 -0.53 0.95 -21.09
CA HIS A 309 -0.32 0.65 -19.66
C HIS A 309 -1.32 1.35 -18.70
N SER A 310 -2.58 1.47 -19.10
CA SER A 310 -3.64 2.09 -18.26
C SER A 310 -3.83 1.38 -16.91
N MET A 311 -3.70 0.05 -16.86
CA MET A 311 -3.73 -0.73 -15.61
C MET A 311 -2.60 -0.38 -14.63
N ARG A 312 -1.55 0.31 -15.10
CA ARG A 312 -0.42 0.80 -14.30
C ARG A 312 -0.31 2.32 -14.33
N VAL A 313 -1.40 3.01 -14.65
CA VAL A 313 -1.48 4.46 -14.60
C VAL A 313 -0.42 5.12 -15.51
N GLY A 314 -0.12 4.47 -16.65
CA GLY A 314 0.84 4.94 -17.65
C GLY A 314 2.30 4.51 -17.42
N MET A 315 2.62 3.70 -16.40
CA MET A 315 3.97 3.14 -16.18
C MET A 315 4.18 1.80 -16.88
N SER A 316 5.41 1.50 -17.31
CA SER A 316 5.72 0.19 -17.90
C SER A 316 5.74 -0.93 -16.85
N GLU A 317 5.85 -2.16 -17.33
CA GLU A 317 6.20 -3.32 -16.50
C GLU A 317 7.68 -3.29 -16.15
N ASN A 318 8.07 -3.99 -15.08
CA ASN A 318 9.46 -4.06 -14.63
C ASN A 318 9.99 -5.49 -14.45
N TYR A 319 9.19 -6.53 -14.75
CA TYR A 319 9.54 -7.93 -14.48
C TYR A 319 10.90 -8.33 -15.07
N GLY A 320 11.74 -9.02 -14.28
CA GLY A 320 13.06 -9.53 -14.71
C GLY A 320 14.18 -8.50 -14.90
N THR A 321 13.89 -7.20 -14.78
CA THR A 321 14.86 -6.13 -15.06
C THR A 321 16.11 -6.15 -14.18
N VAL A 322 16.07 -6.68 -12.94
CA VAL A 322 17.28 -6.78 -12.11
C VAL A 322 18.31 -7.71 -12.73
N GLU A 323 17.87 -8.88 -13.21
CA GLU A 323 18.78 -9.86 -13.82
C GLU A 323 19.30 -9.37 -15.16
N ASP A 324 18.42 -8.84 -16.01
CA ASP A 324 18.81 -8.32 -17.32
C ASP A 324 19.80 -7.17 -17.20
N LEU A 325 19.56 -6.21 -16.29
CA LEU A 325 20.46 -5.09 -16.04
C LEU A 325 21.84 -5.59 -15.59
N LEU A 326 21.90 -6.49 -14.59
CA LEU A 326 23.18 -7.02 -14.10
C LEU A 326 23.97 -7.76 -15.19
N LYS A 327 23.29 -8.45 -16.11
CA LYS A 327 23.95 -9.18 -17.20
C LYS A 327 24.40 -8.25 -18.32
N HIS A 328 23.54 -7.34 -18.78
CA HIS A 328 23.68 -6.74 -20.11
C HIS A 328 23.86 -5.21 -20.14
N CYS A 329 23.56 -4.49 -19.06
CA CYS A 329 23.58 -3.02 -19.03
C CYS A 329 25.01 -2.43 -19.02
N GLU A 330 25.27 -1.39 -19.79
CA GLU A 330 26.56 -0.70 -19.85
C GLU A 330 26.53 0.69 -19.20
N MET A 331 25.36 1.33 -19.15
CA MET A 331 25.15 2.62 -18.50
C MET A 331 23.74 2.72 -17.92
N VAL A 332 23.61 3.33 -16.75
CA VAL A 332 22.31 3.70 -16.16
C VAL A 332 22.19 5.22 -16.15
N VAL A 333 21.07 5.72 -16.69
CA VAL A 333 20.71 7.14 -16.64
C VAL A 333 19.58 7.31 -15.63
N PHE A 334 19.86 7.91 -14.48
CA PHE A 334 18.87 8.25 -13.46
C PHE A 334 18.27 9.62 -13.77
N TRP A 335 17.04 9.66 -14.27
CA TRP A 335 16.36 10.91 -14.65
C TRP A 335 15.17 11.16 -13.74
N SER A 336 15.22 12.25 -12.96
CA SER A 336 14.25 12.54 -11.89
C SER A 336 14.06 11.34 -10.93
N SER A 337 15.14 10.61 -10.68
CA SER A 337 15.13 9.34 -9.96
C SER A 337 16.09 9.39 -8.78
N ASN A 338 15.52 9.24 -7.59
CA ASN A 338 16.25 9.16 -6.33
C ASN A 338 15.77 7.94 -5.52
N PRO A 339 16.09 6.70 -5.96
CA PRO A 339 15.64 5.49 -5.28
C PRO A 339 16.18 5.33 -3.85
N GLU A 340 17.33 5.92 -3.49
CA GLU A 340 17.84 5.89 -2.12
C GLU A 340 16.96 6.69 -1.14
N SER A 341 16.28 7.74 -1.61
CA SER A 341 15.36 8.52 -0.77
C SER A 341 13.92 8.02 -0.87
N THR A 342 13.46 7.79 -2.10
CA THR A 342 12.03 7.50 -2.38
C THR A 342 11.69 6.02 -2.27
N SER A 343 12.67 5.12 -2.38
CA SER A 343 12.49 3.67 -2.37
C SER A 343 11.51 3.13 -3.43
N GLY A 344 11.21 3.89 -4.48
CA GLY A 344 10.10 3.62 -5.39
C GLY A 344 8.76 3.81 -4.70
N ASN A 345 8.38 2.87 -3.82
CA ASN A 345 7.34 3.00 -2.80
C ASN A 345 7.51 1.85 -1.81
N TYR A 346 7.35 2.12 -0.51
CA TYR A 346 7.26 1.15 0.59
C TYR A 346 8.33 0.04 0.67
N ALA A 347 9.40 0.15 -0.13
CA ALA A 347 10.42 -0.88 -0.31
C ALA A 347 11.75 -0.47 0.31
N SER A 348 11.75 0.60 1.12
CA SER A 348 12.90 0.97 1.96
C SER A 348 14.23 0.97 1.17
N GLN A 349 15.30 0.48 1.77
CA GLN A 349 16.64 0.39 1.17
C GLN A 349 16.92 -0.97 0.53
N GLU A 350 15.89 -1.73 0.13
CA GLU A 350 16.04 -3.05 -0.51
C GLU A 350 16.77 -2.98 -1.86
N GLY A 351 16.70 -1.83 -2.54
CA GLY A 351 17.41 -1.60 -3.81
C GLY A 351 18.88 -1.20 -3.65
N SER A 352 19.30 -0.73 -2.47
CA SER A 352 20.60 -0.09 -2.29
C SER A 352 21.75 -1.07 -2.51
N ILE A 353 21.63 -2.29 -1.99
CA ILE A 353 22.64 -3.34 -2.21
C ILE A 353 22.76 -3.70 -3.70
N ARG A 354 21.65 -3.74 -4.44
CA ARG A 354 21.63 -4.02 -5.87
C ARG A 354 22.33 -2.92 -6.66
N ARG A 355 22.11 -1.66 -6.29
CA ARG A 355 22.82 -0.52 -6.90
C ARG A 355 24.31 -0.51 -6.55
N GLN A 356 24.70 -0.96 -5.35
CA GLN A 356 26.11 -1.15 -5.01
C GLN A 356 26.79 -2.25 -5.83
N TRP A 357 26.06 -3.31 -6.23
CA TRP A 357 26.59 -4.31 -7.16
C TRP A 357 27.00 -3.71 -8.51
N LEU A 358 26.34 -2.64 -8.96
CA LEU A 358 26.72 -1.99 -10.22
C LEU A 358 28.11 -1.37 -10.18
N LYS A 359 28.56 -0.90 -9.02
CA LYS A 359 29.95 -0.43 -8.83
C LYS A 359 30.97 -1.55 -9.04
N GLN A 360 30.55 -2.80 -8.94
CA GLN A 360 31.40 -3.98 -9.18
C GLN A 360 31.39 -4.42 -10.65
N LEU A 361 30.56 -3.81 -11.51
CA LEU A 361 30.28 -4.27 -12.88
C LEU A 361 30.71 -3.28 -13.98
N ASP A 362 31.54 -2.28 -13.65
CA ASP A 362 32.01 -1.22 -14.57
C ASP A 362 30.86 -0.54 -15.34
N ILE A 363 29.73 -0.34 -14.66
CA ILE A 363 28.57 0.35 -15.24
C ILE A 363 28.73 1.85 -15.01
N LYS A 364 28.52 2.63 -16.07
CA LYS A 364 28.54 4.09 -15.96
C LYS A 364 27.23 4.63 -15.41
N PHE A 365 27.32 5.71 -14.62
CA PHE A 365 26.15 6.39 -14.07
C PHE A 365 26.07 7.84 -14.55
N VAL A 366 24.87 8.24 -14.96
CA VAL A 366 24.51 9.62 -15.26
C VAL A 366 23.26 9.96 -14.46
N HIS A 367 23.24 11.13 -13.83
CA HIS A 367 22.12 11.62 -13.03
C HIS A 367 21.62 12.92 -13.65
N ILE A 368 20.34 12.98 -13.98
CA ILE A 368 19.67 14.17 -14.53
C ILE A 368 18.59 14.58 -13.53
N ASP A 369 18.90 15.61 -12.76
CA ASP A 369 18.07 16.10 -11.66
C ASP A 369 18.49 17.54 -11.32
N PRO A 370 17.58 18.51 -11.18
CA PRO A 370 17.95 19.86 -10.73
C PRO A 370 18.68 19.88 -9.37
N HIS A 371 18.46 18.88 -8.53
CA HIS A 371 19.11 18.70 -7.23
C HIS A 371 20.11 17.55 -7.26
N TYR A 372 21.29 17.73 -6.64
CA TYR A 372 22.27 16.66 -6.48
C TYR A 372 21.81 15.66 -5.41
N ASN A 373 20.90 14.77 -5.81
CA ASN A 373 20.12 13.92 -4.92
C ASN A 373 20.94 12.79 -4.25
N ASP A 374 20.34 12.11 -3.27
CA ASP A 374 21.01 11.09 -2.43
C ASP A 374 21.59 9.93 -3.26
N THR A 375 20.90 9.53 -4.33
CA THR A 375 21.37 8.46 -5.22
C THR A 375 22.59 8.89 -6.03
N ALA A 376 22.61 10.14 -6.51
CA ALA A 376 23.76 10.72 -7.18
C ALA A 376 24.97 10.83 -6.25
N GLN A 377 24.75 11.28 -5.01
CA GLN A 377 25.78 11.32 -3.97
C GLN A 377 26.33 9.93 -3.65
N MET A 378 25.46 8.91 -3.53
CA MET A 378 25.87 7.55 -3.19
C MET A 378 26.63 6.86 -4.32
N LEU A 379 26.15 6.95 -5.57
CA LEU A 379 26.69 6.22 -6.70
C LEU A 379 27.83 6.94 -7.41
N GLY A 380 27.88 8.27 -7.33
CA GLY A 380 28.75 9.10 -8.17
C GLY A 380 28.34 9.04 -9.64
N GLY A 381 29.24 9.51 -10.52
CA GLY A 381 29.01 9.61 -11.96
C GLY A 381 28.79 11.05 -12.42
N LYS A 382 28.37 11.24 -13.67
CA LYS A 382 28.10 12.57 -14.22
C LYS A 382 26.74 13.06 -13.72
N TRP A 383 26.69 14.22 -13.11
CA TRP A 383 25.44 14.91 -12.78
C TRP A 383 25.19 16.06 -13.77
N LEU A 384 23.96 16.14 -14.26
CA LEU A 384 23.43 17.20 -15.10
C LEU A 384 22.24 17.83 -14.37
N ALA A 385 22.27 19.15 -14.21
CA ALA A 385 21.30 19.91 -13.44
C ALA A 385 20.47 20.83 -14.34
N PRO A 386 19.45 20.32 -15.04
CA PRO A 386 18.55 21.18 -15.80
C PRO A 386 17.79 22.12 -14.86
N LYS A 387 17.44 23.32 -15.33
CA LYS A 387 16.46 24.18 -14.67
C LYS A 387 15.16 23.38 -14.49
N PRO A 388 14.45 23.53 -13.35
CA PRO A 388 13.18 22.84 -13.14
C PRO A 388 12.22 23.05 -14.33
N THR A 389 11.47 21.99 -14.67
CA THR A 389 10.47 21.97 -15.76
C THR A 389 11.03 22.17 -17.18
N THR A 390 12.33 21.96 -17.40
CA THR A 390 12.97 22.08 -18.74
C THR A 390 13.49 20.76 -19.30
N ASP A 391 13.32 19.65 -18.56
CA ASP A 391 13.76 18.32 -18.97
C ASP A 391 13.33 17.88 -20.39
N PRO A 392 12.13 18.24 -20.90
CA PRO A 392 11.77 17.92 -22.28
C PRO A 392 12.75 18.51 -23.31
N ALA A 393 13.27 19.72 -23.09
CA ALA A 393 14.23 20.32 -24.03
C ALA A 393 15.53 19.50 -24.10
N LEU A 394 16.02 19.01 -22.95
CA LEU A 394 17.18 18.12 -22.91
C LEU A 394 16.92 16.80 -23.65
N ALA A 395 15.74 16.20 -23.45
CA ALA A 395 15.36 14.95 -24.09
C ALA A 395 15.21 15.09 -25.62
N LEU A 396 14.55 16.14 -26.09
CA LEU A 396 14.40 16.43 -27.53
C LEU A 396 15.78 16.65 -28.19
N SER A 397 16.73 17.24 -27.46
CA SER A 397 18.09 17.44 -27.94
C SER A 397 18.92 16.17 -28.06
N ILE A 398 18.72 15.22 -27.14
CA ILE A 398 19.29 13.87 -27.27
C ILE A 398 18.76 13.20 -28.54
N ALA A 399 17.44 13.26 -28.78
CA ALA A 399 16.82 12.70 -29.98
C ALA A 399 17.36 13.36 -31.26
N TYR A 400 17.56 14.68 -31.26
CA TYR A 400 18.17 15.41 -32.39
C TYR A 400 19.55 14.86 -32.76
N VAL A 401 20.42 14.64 -31.77
CA VAL A 401 21.74 14.06 -32.00
C VAL A 401 21.62 12.63 -32.54
N TRP A 402 20.71 11.82 -31.99
CA TRP A 402 20.52 10.45 -32.49
C TRP A 402 20.02 10.40 -33.93
N ILE A 403 19.10 11.28 -34.31
CA ILE A 403 18.58 11.35 -35.68
C ILE A 403 19.68 11.79 -36.64
N THR A 404 20.39 12.88 -36.32
CA THR A 404 21.40 13.47 -37.21
C THR A 404 22.66 12.61 -37.34
N GLU A 405 23.03 11.87 -36.29
CA GLU A 405 24.19 10.98 -36.29
C GLU A 405 23.85 9.50 -36.52
N ASN A 406 22.58 9.16 -36.78
CA ASN A 406 22.11 7.78 -36.96
C ASN A 406 22.41 6.83 -35.77
N LEU A 407 22.21 7.31 -34.54
CA LEU A 407 22.51 6.59 -33.29
C LEU A 407 21.25 6.02 -32.61
N TYR A 408 20.33 5.47 -33.39
CA TYR A 408 19.09 4.85 -32.90
C TYR A 408 18.75 3.58 -33.69
N ASP A 409 17.92 2.74 -33.10
CA ASP A 409 17.47 1.46 -33.65
C ASP A 409 16.39 1.67 -34.71
N LYS A 410 16.84 1.80 -35.96
CA LYS A 410 15.95 2.09 -37.11
C LYS A 410 14.92 1.00 -37.34
N ASP A 411 15.31 -0.27 -37.17
CA ASP A 411 14.42 -1.41 -37.37
C ASP A 411 13.32 -1.42 -36.31
N TYR A 412 13.67 -1.23 -35.04
CA TYR A 412 12.67 -1.13 -33.98
C TYR A 412 11.72 0.04 -34.20
N VAL A 413 12.25 1.21 -34.54
CA VAL A 413 11.42 2.40 -34.80
C VAL A 413 10.46 2.15 -35.96
N SER A 414 10.93 1.58 -37.07
CA SER A 414 10.11 1.22 -38.22
C SER A 414 8.98 0.24 -37.85
N ASP A 415 9.31 -0.80 -37.08
CA ASP A 415 8.40 -1.93 -36.87
C ASP A 415 7.46 -1.75 -35.66
N ARG A 416 7.84 -0.93 -34.67
CA ARG A 416 7.19 -0.87 -33.35
C ARG A 416 6.69 0.51 -32.95
N THR A 417 6.79 1.50 -33.82
CA THR A 417 6.31 2.86 -33.52
C THR A 417 5.38 3.39 -34.60
N VAL A 418 4.63 4.45 -34.27
CA VAL A 418 3.72 5.14 -35.20
C VAL A 418 4.00 6.64 -35.10
N GLY A 419 4.05 7.32 -36.24
CA GLY A 419 4.23 8.78 -36.31
C GLY A 419 5.66 9.27 -36.08
N PHE A 420 6.67 8.39 -36.14
CA PHE A 420 8.07 8.80 -35.94
C PHE A 420 8.56 9.83 -36.94
N GLU A 421 8.22 9.70 -38.24
CA GLU A 421 8.70 10.66 -39.25
C GLU A 421 8.14 12.08 -39.00
N VAL A 422 6.88 12.21 -38.58
CA VAL A 422 6.29 13.52 -38.19
C VAL A 422 7.02 14.10 -36.98
N TRP A 423 7.27 13.28 -35.96
CA TRP A 423 8.00 13.73 -34.78
C TRP A 423 9.46 14.09 -35.09
N LYS A 424 10.11 13.35 -36.00
CA LYS A 424 11.45 13.63 -36.49
C LYS A 424 11.52 14.98 -37.21
N ASP A 425 10.54 15.33 -38.04
CA ASP A 425 10.46 16.64 -38.69
C ASP A 425 10.38 17.77 -37.66
N TYR A 426 9.57 17.61 -36.59
CA TYR A 426 9.53 18.54 -35.47
C TYR A 426 10.88 18.64 -34.72
N ILE A 427 11.56 17.52 -34.48
CA ILE A 427 12.87 17.50 -33.82
C ILE A 427 13.93 18.23 -34.66
N LEU A 428 13.92 18.01 -35.98
CA LEU A 428 14.84 18.64 -36.92
C LEU A 428 14.50 20.11 -37.21
N GLY A 429 13.36 20.61 -36.72
CA GLY A 429 12.91 21.98 -36.94
C GLY A 429 12.31 22.23 -38.32
N VAL A 430 11.93 21.17 -39.04
CA VAL A 430 11.25 21.26 -40.35
C VAL A 430 9.84 21.81 -40.18
N GLU A 431 9.14 21.41 -39.10
CA GLU A 431 7.76 21.84 -38.81
C GLU A 431 7.68 23.27 -38.26
N ASP A 432 8.56 23.63 -37.32
CA ASP A 432 8.46 24.87 -36.53
C ASP A 432 9.62 25.86 -36.73
N GLY A 433 10.59 25.53 -37.59
CA GLY A 433 11.77 26.36 -37.85
C GLY A 433 12.82 26.35 -36.73
N ILE A 434 12.66 25.53 -35.69
CA ILE A 434 13.55 25.49 -34.53
C ILE A 434 14.15 24.09 -34.37
N PRO A 435 15.35 23.83 -34.93
CA PRO A 435 16.03 22.57 -34.72
C PRO A 435 16.36 22.39 -33.22
N LYS A 436 16.00 21.24 -32.65
CA LYS A 436 16.16 20.98 -31.20
C LYS A 436 17.61 20.63 -30.85
N THR A 437 18.57 21.48 -31.19
CA THR A 437 20.02 21.20 -31.08
C THR A 437 20.52 21.16 -29.62
N PRO A 438 21.74 20.68 -29.35
CA PRO A 438 22.40 20.82 -28.05
C PRO A 438 22.55 22.27 -27.59
N ASP A 439 22.82 23.19 -28.51
CA ASP A 439 22.97 24.62 -28.24
C ASP A 439 21.62 25.28 -27.93
N TRP A 440 20.54 24.85 -28.59
CA TRP A 440 19.17 25.27 -28.27
C TRP A 440 18.77 24.87 -26.84
N GLN A 441 18.95 23.61 -26.45
CA GLN A 441 18.57 23.18 -25.11
C GLN A 441 19.42 23.84 -24.02
N GLU A 442 20.65 24.28 -24.31
CA GLU A 442 21.51 24.93 -23.30
C GLU A 442 20.88 26.24 -22.80
N VAL A 443 20.24 26.99 -23.71
CA VAL A 443 19.50 28.22 -23.35
C VAL A 443 18.31 27.90 -22.45
N GLU A 444 17.55 26.87 -22.81
CA GLU A 444 16.37 26.42 -22.07
C GLU A 444 16.75 25.89 -20.68
N THR A 445 17.65 24.89 -20.64
CA THR A 445 17.90 24.07 -19.46
C THR A 445 19.04 24.58 -18.60
N GLY A 446 19.96 25.38 -19.16
CA GLY A 446 21.23 25.72 -18.52
C GLY A 446 22.27 24.59 -18.49
N VAL A 447 21.97 23.41 -19.02
CA VAL A 447 22.94 22.31 -19.12
C VAL A 447 23.85 22.54 -20.33
N PRO A 448 25.18 22.51 -20.18
CA PRO A 448 26.10 22.75 -21.30
C PRO A 448 25.87 21.81 -22.49
N ALA A 449 25.78 22.37 -23.70
CA ALA A 449 25.55 21.65 -24.95
C ALA A 449 26.56 20.54 -25.18
N LYS A 450 27.83 20.77 -24.79
CA LYS A 450 28.90 19.77 -24.89
C LYS A 450 28.59 18.50 -24.08
N ASP A 451 27.97 18.67 -22.91
CA ASP A 451 27.67 17.56 -22.00
C ASP A 451 26.47 16.77 -22.52
N VAL A 452 25.43 17.44 -23.03
CA VAL A 452 24.28 16.78 -23.67
C VAL A 452 24.70 16.04 -24.95
N ARG A 453 25.56 16.64 -25.78
CA ARG A 453 26.10 15.99 -26.98
C ARG A 453 26.92 14.75 -26.63
N ALA A 454 27.75 14.82 -25.58
CA ALA A 454 28.52 13.69 -25.10
C ALA A 454 27.62 12.57 -24.56
N LEU A 455 26.62 12.92 -23.74
CA LEU A 455 25.64 11.97 -23.24
C LEU A 455 24.87 11.28 -24.37
N ALA A 456 24.32 12.05 -25.32
CA ALA A 456 23.56 11.51 -26.43
C ALA A 456 24.40 10.52 -27.26
N ARG A 457 25.65 10.90 -27.59
CA ARG A 457 26.59 10.06 -28.33
C ARG A 457 26.99 8.78 -27.60
N GLU A 458 27.14 8.85 -26.29
CA GLU A 458 27.47 7.69 -25.48
C GLU A 458 26.27 6.77 -25.29
N TRP A 459 25.09 7.33 -24.99
CA TRP A 459 23.85 6.58 -24.84
C TRP A 459 23.50 5.84 -26.14
N GLY A 460 23.51 6.51 -27.29
CA GLY A 460 23.16 5.89 -28.57
C GLY A 460 24.15 4.82 -29.06
N ARG A 461 25.26 4.58 -28.35
CA ARG A 461 26.25 3.52 -28.65
C ARG A 461 26.29 2.41 -27.61
N LYS A 462 25.48 2.51 -26.55
CA LYS A 462 25.53 1.60 -25.39
C LYS A 462 24.17 1.00 -25.09
N LYS A 463 24.18 -0.13 -24.41
CA LYS A 463 23.00 -0.71 -23.77
C LYS A 463 22.69 0.06 -22.49
N VAL A 464 21.62 0.84 -22.53
CA VAL A 464 21.28 1.76 -21.45
C VAL A 464 19.99 1.36 -20.77
N TYR A 465 20.06 1.33 -19.44
CA TYR A 465 18.89 1.37 -18.60
C TYR A 465 18.55 2.82 -18.25
N LEU A 466 17.36 3.26 -18.63
CA LEU A 466 16.83 4.55 -18.18
C LEU A 466 16.04 4.34 -16.89
N SER A 467 16.54 4.90 -15.81
CA SER A 467 15.81 5.02 -14.56
C SER A 467 14.97 6.29 -14.60
N ALA A 468 13.79 6.25 -15.23
CA ALA A 468 12.85 7.37 -15.26
C ALA A 468 11.98 7.36 -13.99
N GLY A 469 12.19 8.35 -13.11
CA GLY A 469 11.43 8.48 -11.86
C GLY A 469 11.82 7.51 -10.75
N GLY A 470 11.27 7.70 -9.55
CA GLY A 470 11.65 6.97 -8.33
C GLY A 470 11.43 5.45 -8.38
N ALA A 471 10.51 4.95 -9.21
CA ALA A 471 10.35 3.51 -9.45
C ALA A 471 11.29 2.95 -10.53
N GLY A 472 11.95 3.83 -11.29
CA GLY A 472 12.82 3.51 -12.42
C GLY A 472 12.08 3.37 -13.75
N ASN A 473 10.77 3.20 -13.71
CA ASN A 473 9.88 3.04 -14.87
C ASN A 473 8.63 3.93 -14.78
N GLY A 474 8.72 5.00 -13.99
CA GLY A 474 7.62 5.89 -13.68
C GLY A 474 7.80 6.63 -12.36
N TYR A 475 6.78 7.39 -11.98
CA TYR A 475 6.86 8.45 -10.97
C TYR A 475 7.78 9.60 -11.43
N GLY A 476 8.61 10.12 -10.53
CA GLY A 476 9.51 11.25 -10.78
C GLY A 476 8.84 12.59 -10.50
N GLY A 477 9.57 13.50 -9.84
CA GLY A 477 9.06 14.86 -9.64
C GLY A 477 8.82 15.59 -10.98
N ALA A 478 9.57 15.19 -12.01
CA ALA A 478 9.41 15.71 -13.36
C ALA A 478 8.06 15.37 -14.02
N CYS A 479 7.30 14.37 -13.54
CA CYS A 479 5.98 14.06 -14.13
C CYS A 479 4.85 14.95 -13.61
N ARG A 480 5.02 15.64 -12.47
CA ARG A 480 3.95 16.34 -11.74
C ARG A 480 4.16 17.86 -11.72
N ASN A 481 4.36 18.41 -12.90
CA ASN A 481 4.49 19.85 -13.15
C ASN A 481 3.90 20.21 -14.51
N SER A 482 3.93 21.48 -14.90
CA SER A 482 3.37 22.02 -16.15
C SER A 482 3.90 21.34 -17.42
N THR A 483 5.11 20.78 -17.38
CA THR A 483 5.75 20.10 -18.52
C THR A 483 5.80 18.58 -18.37
N GLY A 484 5.20 18.04 -17.30
CA GLY A 484 5.37 16.63 -16.92
C GLY A 484 4.82 15.63 -17.92
N ILE A 485 3.78 16.01 -18.67
CA ILE A 485 3.29 15.25 -19.82
C ILE A 485 4.39 15.06 -20.87
N GLN A 486 5.09 16.13 -21.23
CA GLN A 486 6.15 16.08 -22.25
C GLN A 486 7.38 15.33 -21.74
N TRP A 487 7.70 15.45 -20.45
CA TRP A 487 8.79 14.67 -19.86
C TRP A 487 8.50 13.16 -19.96
N ALA A 488 7.34 12.71 -19.48
CA ALA A 488 6.97 11.29 -19.55
C ALA A 488 6.95 10.76 -20.99
N ARG A 489 6.35 11.51 -21.92
CA ARG A 489 6.32 11.17 -23.36
C ARG A 489 7.72 11.02 -23.94
N THR A 490 8.61 11.98 -23.67
CA THR A 490 9.96 11.96 -24.23
C THR A 490 10.81 10.83 -23.65
N MET A 491 10.62 10.44 -22.38
CA MET A 491 11.28 9.23 -21.83
C MET A 491 10.88 7.97 -22.62
N ILE A 492 9.59 7.84 -22.96
CA ILE A 492 9.08 6.74 -23.78
C ILE A 492 9.67 6.78 -25.18
N CYS A 493 9.63 7.94 -25.84
CA CYS A 493 10.16 8.11 -27.19
C CYS A 493 11.67 7.80 -27.26
N LEU A 494 12.47 8.28 -26.31
CA LEU A 494 13.90 7.98 -26.26
C LEU A 494 14.16 6.48 -26.12
N MET A 495 13.42 5.80 -25.25
CA MET A 495 13.58 4.36 -25.08
C MET A 495 13.07 3.54 -26.27
N ALA A 496 12.02 4.00 -26.95
CA ALA A 496 11.57 3.41 -28.22
C ALA A 496 12.63 3.56 -29.31
N MET A 497 13.28 4.74 -29.43
CA MET A 497 14.40 4.95 -30.35
C MET A 497 15.57 4.00 -30.10
N GLN A 498 15.81 3.59 -28.85
CA GLN A 498 16.89 2.65 -28.51
C GLN A 498 16.45 1.18 -28.54
N GLY A 499 15.19 0.88 -28.82
CA GLY A 499 14.68 -0.48 -28.89
C GLY A 499 14.40 -1.12 -27.52
N ILE A 500 13.59 -0.44 -26.70
CA ILE A 500 13.16 -0.93 -25.38
C ILE A 500 12.66 -2.39 -25.42
N GLY A 501 13.15 -3.19 -24.45
CA GLY A 501 12.83 -4.61 -24.29
C GLY A 501 13.93 -5.54 -24.80
N LYS A 502 14.90 -5.05 -25.58
CA LYS A 502 16.10 -5.81 -25.94
C LYS A 502 17.02 -6.01 -24.72
N PRO A 503 17.84 -7.08 -24.66
CA PRO A 503 18.73 -7.32 -23.52
C PRO A 503 19.67 -6.15 -23.24
N GLY A 504 19.58 -5.57 -22.04
CA GLY A 504 20.36 -4.41 -21.61
C GLY A 504 19.73 -3.04 -21.91
N ILE A 505 18.55 -2.99 -22.56
CA ILE A 505 17.87 -1.75 -22.96
C ILE A 505 16.44 -1.75 -22.40
N ASN A 506 16.26 -1.12 -21.24
CA ASN A 506 14.95 -1.07 -20.58
C ASN A 506 14.81 0.10 -19.60
N LEU A 507 13.64 0.20 -18.97
CA LEU A 507 13.41 1.08 -17.84
C LEU A 507 13.65 0.33 -16.52
N GLY A 508 14.35 0.97 -15.57
CA GLY A 508 14.57 0.38 -14.26
C GLY A 508 15.70 1.01 -13.45
N ASN A 509 15.66 0.82 -12.13
CA ASN A 509 16.62 1.41 -11.18
C ASN A 509 17.04 0.46 -10.04
N LEU A 510 16.81 -0.84 -10.25
CA LEU A 510 17.08 -1.92 -9.29
C LEU A 510 16.32 -1.83 -7.95
N GLN A 511 15.31 -0.96 -7.82
CA GLN A 511 14.51 -0.90 -6.60
C GLN A 511 13.54 -2.07 -6.47
N ARG A 512 12.97 -2.55 -7.59
CA ARG A 512 11.99 -3.64 -7.62
C ARG A 512 12.34 -4.65 -8.73
N ALA A 513 11.44 -5.61 -8.96
CA ALA A 513 11.55 -6.66 -9.97
C ALA A 513 12.75 -7.59 -9.80
N THR A 514 12.77 -8.25 -8.63
CA THR A 514 13.60 -9.42 -8.41
C THR A 514 13.34 -10.48 -9.49
N PRO A 515 14.32 -11.39 -9.75
CA PRO A 515 14.13 -12.49 -10.68
C PRO A 515 12.84 -13.25 -10.39
N ILE A 516 12.10 -13.57 -11.44
CA ILE A 516 10.92 -14.43 -11.34
C ILE A 516 11.38 -15.82 -11.76
N ASP A 517 11.21 -16.80 -10.88
CA ASP A 517 11.32 -18.19 -11.27
C ASP A 517 10.07 -18.54 -12.08
N LEU A 518 10.25 -18.73 -13.39
CA LEU A 518 9.19 -19.11 -14.31
C LEU A 518 9.12 -20.63 -14.51
N ASN A 519 9.91 -21.40 -13.74
CA ASN A 519 9.94 -22.86 -13.82
C ASN A 519 8.86 -23.52 -12.96
#